data_AF-A0A9P6E1Q9-F1
#
_entry.id   AF-A0A9P6E1Q9-F1
#
_cell.length_a   1.000
_cell.length_b   1.000
_cell.length_c   1.000
_cell.angle_alpha   90.00
_cell.angle_beta   90.00
_cell.angle_gamma   90.00
#
_symmetry.space_group_name_H-M   'P 1'
#
loop_
_entity.id
_entity.type
_entity.pdbx_description
1 polymer ?
#
loop_
_entity_poly.entity_id
_entity_poly.type
_entity_poly.pdbx_seq_one_letter_code
_entity_poly.pdbx_strand_id
1 'polypeptide(L)'
;MLNQPSVEFTRQLWWESLTRRYGGPRALAPRRIMEDLSHLFRVSNYFVAFINVPLFFSTFYDLNQRDHVQPSLVLAMLALSTMLQSSDRGLGQTGRLKALELRDLAQSHFDMSLNSGWITPGLAQAALLMVLFEISCHPTHSESRVRSTLSLLDSLILALGLIDLDKEEYSMTTFSPSSVPSRPALFSDHLGQAAIDQAATKRGCSCTHFQLSSTSPSSQKTSPFWVASPGWSEKWNVVETRREEQRRLVWSALTVISGHLSYNNSVRRASQKFDIAKPWNFKVLLPAEKLYGPPQMQDDFAAKHSIWALHTRCHMLYTSCLSVHHDESISEYDKGQFAVQAWLESERIERMLNTHTCDLERPTPFRTLYHLSTADTYHIRTCASRSAFRWVLLMHYCSSSGDPHFNRDKAMLWLNHQKDIVQHFIPALPRVTGLKDNVLATRPYFTFWFHDQLAQYLDIWRQDPTLRIALDLCVQLLPPVEYLMTLFPSNYPRQRYKVLHQRLVDACILAGIPPPSPPSYI
;
A
#
# COMPACT_ATOMS: atom_id res chain seq x y z
N MET A 1 48.24 2.68 12.92
CA MET A 1 47.08 2.13 12.20
C MET A 1 45.99 1.88 13.23
N LEU A 2 44.90 2.66 13.21
CA LEU A 2 43.77 2.45 14.11
C LEU A 2 42.95 1.29 13.57
N ASN A 3 42.91 0.17 14.31
CA ASN A 3 42.07 -0.99 14.00
C ASN A 3 40.60 -0.55 13.97
N GLN A 4 39.99 -0.55 12.79
CA GLN A 4 38.54 -0.47 12.68
C GLN A 4 37.95 -1.71 13.36
N PRO A 5 36.93 -1.58 14.23
CA PRO A 5 36.27 -2.74 14.81
C PRO A 5 35.68 -3.59 13.68
N SER A 6 35.83 -4.92 13.78
CA SER A 6 35.27 -5.82 12.77
C SER A 6 33.75 -5.66 12.72
N VAL A 7 33.17 -5.82 11.52
CA VAL A 7 31.71 -5.78 11.30
C VAL A 7 31.02 -6.82 12.20
N GLU A 8 31.66 -7.95 12.42
CA GLU A 8 31.22 -9.03 13.30
C GLU A 8 31.15 -8.62 14.77
N PHE A 9 32.12 -7.84 15.26
CA PHE A 9 32.07 -7.25 16.60
C PHE A 9 30.91 -6.25 16.75
N THR A 10 30.63 -5.46 15.71
CA THR A 10 29.47 -4.55 15.71
C THR A 10 28.13 -5.32 15.69
N ARG A 11 28.08 -6.48 15.04
CA ARG A 11 26.92 -7.39 15.04
C ARG A 11 26.66 -8.04 16.40
N GLN A 12 27.67 -8.19 17.25
CA GLN A 12 27.46 -8.70 18.60
C GLN A 12 27.02 -7.60 19.57
N LEU A 13 27.47 -6.36 19.35
CA LEU A 13 27.24 -5.25 20.27
C LEU A 13 25.94 -4.46 20.03
N TRP A 14 25.28 -4.58 18.88
CA TRP A 14 24.07 -3.78 18.62
C TRP A 14 22.95 -4.05 19.63
N TRP A 15 22.80 -5.30 20.08
CA TRP A 15 21.80 -5.66 21.09
C TRP A 15 22.10 -5.03 22.45
N GLU A 16 23.36 -5.02 22.87
CA GLU A 16 23.79 -4.36 24.09
C GLU A 16 23.61 -2.83 24.02
N SER A 17 23.91 -2.26 22.86
CA SER A 17 23.70 -0.83 22.60
C SER A 17 22.21 -0.47 22.65
N LEU A 18 21.36 -1.27 22.02
CA LEU A 18 19.91 -1.07 22.00
C LEU A 18 19.30 -1.20 23.40
N THR A 19 19.66 -2.24 24.15
CA THR A 19 19.16 -2.47 25.52
C THR A 19 19.61 -1.37 26.48
N ARG A 20 20.84 -0.86 26.32
CA ARG A 20 21.34 0.30 27.10
C ARG A 20 20.54 1.56 26.83
N ARG A 21 20.17 1.81 25.56
CA ARG A 21 19.39 3.00 25.15
C ARG A 21 17.93 2.95 25.56
N TYR A 22 17.32 1.77 25.63
CA TYR A 22 15.90 1.63 26.02
C TYR A 22 15.61 2.00 27.48
N GLY A 23 16.66 2.22 28.29
CA GLY A 23 16.59 2.82 29.62
C GLY A 23 15.96 1.92 30.70
N GLY A 24 16.48 2.05 31.92
CA GLY A 24 16.04 1.28 33.09
C GLY A 24 16.99 0.14 33.48
N PRO A 25 16.61 -0.69 34.47
CA PRO A 25 17.37 -1.89 34.83
C PRO A 25 17.61 -2.75 33.58
N ARG A 26 18.85 -3.22 33.35
CA ARG A 26 19.20 -4.04 32.19
C ARG A 26 18.24 -5.23 31.97
N ALA A 27 17.67 -5.75 33.06
CA ALA A 27 16.69 -6.84 33.03
C ALA A 27 15.34 -6.47 32.38
N LEU A 28 14.93 -5.19 32.36
CA LEU A 28 13.62 -4.76 31.84
C LEU A 28 13.65 -4.29 30.38
N ALA A 29 14.83 -3.91 29.85
CA ALA A 29 14.95 -3.39 28.49
C ALA A 29 14.49 -4.39 27.40
N PRO A 30 14.86 -5.68 27.43
CA PRO A 30 14.38 -6.67 26.46
C PRO A 30 12.85 -6.79 26.42
N ARG A 31 12.20 -6.71 27.59
CA ARG A 31 10.75 -6.78 27.71
C ARG A 31 10.07 -5.57 27.07
N ARG A 32 10.60 -4.37 27.28
CA ARG A 32 10.07 -3.15 26.64
C ARG A 32 10.23 -3.17 25.12
N ILE A 33 11.38 -3.63 24.63
CA ILE A 33 11.61 -3.83 23.18
C ILE A 33 10.55 -4.79 22.62
N MET A 34 10.30 -5.89 23.32
CA MET A 34 9.28 -6.88 22.93
C MET A 34 7.87 -6.30 22.91
N GLU A 35 7.52 -5.50 23.91
CA GLU A 35 6.23 -4.81 24.01
C GLU A 35 6.05 -3.83 22.84
N ASP A 36 7.07 -3.05 22.47
CA ASP A 36 7.05 -2.15 21.32
C ASP A 36 6.96 -2.90 19.98
N LEU A 37 7.70 -4.00 19.81
CA LEU A 37 7.60 -4.83 18.60
C LEU A 37 6.21 -5.49 18.48
N SER A 38 5.67 -5.99 19.60
CA SER A 38 4.32 -6.56 19.65
C SER A 38 3.26 -5.50 19.38
N HIS A 39 3.47 -4.27 19.86
CA HIS A 39 2.60 -3.14 19.57
C HIS A 39 2.55 -2.89 18.06
N LEU A 40 3.70 -2.85 17.37
CA LEU A 40 3.75 -2.67 15.92
C LEU A 40 2.85 -3.66 15.20
N PHE A 41 3.00 -4.97 15.46
CA PHE A 41 2.19 -6.00 14.82
C PHE A 41 0.70 -5.87 15.14
N ARG A 42 0.37 -5.46 16.37
CA ARG A 42 -1.01 -5.26 16.78
C ARG A 42 -1.69 -4.09 16.10
N VAL A 43 -0.95 -3.05 15.75
CA VAL A 43 -1.52 -1.82 15.21
C VAL A 43 -1.24 -1.60 13.74
N SER A 44 -0.17 -2.11 13.15
CA SER A 44 0.18 -1.79 11.76
C SER A 44 -0.85 -2.35 10.79
N ASN A 45 -1.05 -1.68 9.66
CA ASN A 45 -1.92 -2.18 8.60
C ASN A 45 -1.22 -3.28 7.77
N TYR A 46 -1.92 -3.75 6.74
CA TYR A 46 -1.47 -4.84 5.88
C TYR A 46 -0.17 -4.56 5.11
N PHE A 47 0.33 -3.32 5.05
CA PHE A 47 1.63 -3.00 4.43
C PHE A 47 2.81 -3.69 5.13
N VAL A 48 2.62 -4.14 6.37
CA VAL A 48 3.64 -4.87 7.16
C VAL A 48 3.34 -6.38 7.23
N ALA A 49 2.25 -6.85 6.60
CA ALA A 49 1.82 -8.25 6.62
C ALA A 49 2.71 -9.20 5.78
N PHE A 50 3.92 -8.75 5.42
CA PHE A 50 4.97 -9.57 4.86
C PHE A 50 5.80 -10.32 5.91
N ILE A 51 5.69 -9.97 7.19
CA ILE A 51 6.43 -10.63 8.28
C ILE A 51 5.62 -11.80 8.84
N ASN A 52 6.22 -12.98 8.93
CA ASN A 52 5.67 -14.09 9.69
C ASN A 52 5.96 -13.85 11.19
N VAL A 53 4.97 -13.37 11.94
CA VAL A 53 5.14 -12.97 13.35
C VAL A 53 5.69 -14.10 14.23
N PRO A 54 5.17 -15.35 14.17
CA PRO A 54 5.75 -16.45 14.95
C PRO A 54 7.22 -16.72 14.63
N LEU A 55 7.59 -16.77 13.34
CA LEU A 55 8.96 -17.02 12.90
C LEU A 55 9.90 -15.87 13.25
N PHE A 56 9.43 -14.63 13.15
CA PHE A 56 10.18 -13.45 13.57
C PHE A 56 10.56 -13.54 15.04
N PHE A 57 9.57 -13.78 15.93
CA PHE A 57 9.85 -13.86 17.35
C PHE A 57 10.68 -15.08 17.73
N SER A 58 10.45 -16.25 17.13
CA SER A 58 11.28 -17.43 17.40
C SER A 58 12.76 -17.17 17.06
N THR A 59 13.02 -16.52 15.91
CA THR A 59 14.37 -16.12 15.49
C THR A 59 14.96 -15.06 16.42
N PHE A 60 14.16 -14.09 16.86
CA PHE A 60 14.61 -12.98 17.70
C PHE A 60 14.95 -13.42 19.13
N TYR A 61 14.22 -14.41 19.67
CA TYR A 61 14.45 -14.94 21.01
C TYR A 61 15.66 -15.88 21.08
N ASP A 62 15.93 -16.63 20.01
CA ASP A 62 17.08 -17.52 19.96
C ASP A 62 18.39 -16.72 19.90
N LEU A 63 19.26 -16.89 20.91
CA LEU A 63 20.52 -16.18 21.03
C LEU A 63 21.48 -16.48 19.87
N ASN A 64 21.44 -17.70 19.34
CA ASN A 64 22.32 -18.11 18.24
C ASN A 64 21.82 -17.56 16.89
N GLN A 65 20.50 -17.39 16.76
CA GLN A 65 19.89 -16.86 15.53
C GLN A 65 19.80 -15.33 15.53
N ARG A 66 19.85 -14.69 16.70
CA ARG A 66 19.78 -13.23 16.83
C ARG A 66 20.90 -12.52 16.09
N ASP A 67 22.09 -13.11 16.04
CA ASP A 67 23.24 -12.54 15.33
C ASP A 67 23.02 -12.47 13.81
N HIS A 68 22.06 -13.24 13.29
CA HIS A 68 21.63 -13.21 11.89
C HIS A 68 20.48 -12.23 11.63
N VAL A 69 19.87 -11.66 12.68
CA VAL A 69 18.81 -10.65 12.52
C VAL A 69 19.44 -9.32 12.14
N GLN A 70 18.92 -8.70 11.07
CA GLN A 70 19.38 -7.39 10.62
C GLN A 70 19.09 -6.34 11.70
N PRO A 71 20.11 -5.64 12.26
CA PRO A 71 19.88 -4.64 13.31
C PRO A 71 19.02 -3.46 12.84
N SER A 72 19.21 -3.04 11.59
CA SER A 72 18.41 -1.98 10.96
C SER A 72 16.93 -2.35 10.86
N LEU A 73 16.59 -3.64 10.67
CA LEU A 73 15.21 -4.11 10.66
C LEU A 73 14.54 -3.88 12.03
N VAL A 74 15.18 -4.35 13.10
CA VAL A 74 14.65 -4.20 14.46
C VAL A 74 14.51 -2.73 14.82
N LEU A 75 15.53 -1.91 14.53
CA LEU A 75 15.50 -0.47 14.80
C LEU A 75 14.42 0.25 13.98
N ALA A 76 14.22 -0.10 12.70
CA ALA A 76 13.16 0.46 11.87
C ALA A 76 11.77 0.07 12.39
N MET A 77 11.59 -1.18 12.84
CA MET A 77 10.35 -1.63 13.50
C MET A 77 10.07 -0.83 14.77
N LEU A 78 11.08 -0.61 15.61
CA LEU A 78 10.93 0.18 16.85
C LEU A 78 10.68 1.67 16.55
N ALA A 79 11.35 2.24 15.55
CA ALA A 79 11.11 3.60 15.10
C ALA A 79 9.67 3.79 14.64
N LEU A 80 9.18 2.89 13.76
CA LEU A 80 7.80 2.92 13.29
C LEU A 80 6.82 2.69 14.45
N SER A 81 7.03 1.68 15.29
CA SER A 81 6.18 1.42 16.47
C SER A 81 6.06 2.64 17.37
N THR A 82 7.19 3.27 17.70
CA THR A 82 7.23 4.47 18.52
C THR A 82 6.48 5.61 17.83
N MET A 83 6.65 5.78 16.51
CA MET A 83 5.93 6.79 15.74
C MET A 83 4.41 6.57 15.78
N LEU A 84 3.93 5.32 15.65
CA LEU A 84 2.49 5.01 15.74
C LEU A 84 1.91 5.27 17.14
N GLN A 85 2.73 5.24 18.18
CA GLN A 85 2.33 5.60 19.56
C GLN A 85 2.47 7.09 19.88
N SER A 86 3.06 7.89 18.98
CA SER A 86 3.51 9.26 19.26
C SER A 86 2.51 10.36 18.91
N SER A 87 1.22 10.03 18.77
CA SER A 87 0.18 11.06 18.71
C SER A 87 0.16 11.88 20.00
N ASP A 88 -0.40 13.09 19.95
CA ASP A 88 -0.56 13.93 21.15
C ASP A 88 -1.46 13.32 22.23
N ARG A 89 -2.15 12.20 21.95
CA ARG A 89 -2.86 11.39 22.94
C ARG A 89 -2.00 10.29 23.58
N GLY A 90 -0.91 9.90 22.94
CA GLY A 90 0.02 8.88 23.40
C GLY A 90 1.31 9.52 23.91
N LEU A 91 2.44 9.15 23.31
CA LEU A 91 3.76 9.63 23.71
C LEU A 91 4.06 11.08 23.30
N GLY A 92 3.19 11.71 22.50
CA GLY A 92 3.30 13.11 22.07
C GLY A 92 4.64 13.46 21.43
N GLN A 93 5.12 14.68 21.69
CA GLN A 93 6.37 15.20 21.14
C GLN A 93 7.59 14.35 21.53
N THR A 94 7.66 13.90 22.78
CA THR A 94 8.76 13.05 23.27
C THR A 94 8.82 11.73 22.50
N GLY A 95 7.66 11.12 22.23
CA GLY A 95 7.57 9.93 21.38
C GLY A 95 8.06 10.19 19.96
N ARG A 96 7.68 11.31 19.36
CA ARG A 96 8.11 11.68 17.99
C ARG A 96 9.62 11.87 17.90
N LEU A 97 10.22 12.52 18.90
CA LEU A 97 11.68 12.69 18.98
C LEU A 97 12.40 11.35 19.15
N LYS A 98 11.95 10.49 20.06
CA LYS A 98 12.49 9.13 20.22
C LYS A 98 12.36 8.31 18.93
N ALA A 99 11.23 8.43 18.24
CA ALA A 99 11.01 7.73 16.97
C ALA A 99 12.01 8.18 15.88
N LEU A 100 12.33 9.49 15.83
CA LEU A 100 13.36 10.03 14.94
C LEU A 100 14.76 9.52 15.30
N GLU A 101 15.11 9.50 16.59
CA GLU A 101 16.40 8.94 17.04
C GLU A 101 16.54 7.47 16.65
N LEU A 102 15.49 6.66 16.85
CA LEU A 102 15.47 5.26 16.44
C LEU A 102 15.58 5.10 14.91
N ARG A 103 14.96 6.00 14.14
CA ARG A 103 15.08 6.03 12.67
C ARG A 103 16.51 6.33 12.24
N ASP A 104 17.16 7.31 12.86
CA ASP A 104 18.54 7.69 12.55
C ASP A 104 19.53 6.57 12.91
N LEU A 105 19.28 5.85 14.01
CA LEU A 105 20.01 4.63 14.34
C LEU A 105 19.76 3.50 13.33
N ALA A 106 18.51 3.32 12.89
CA ALA A 106 18.17 2.34 11.86
C ALA A 106 18.93 2.63 10.55
N GLN A 107 18.96 3.88 10.10
CA GLN A 107 19.73 4.34 8.94
C GLN A 107 21.23 4.08 9.14
N SER A 108 21.78 4.40 10.31
CA SER A 108 23.21 4.17 10.59
C SER A 108 23.59 2.68 10.46
N HIS A 109 22.81 1.79 11.09
CA HIS A 109 23.03 0.34 10.96
C HIS A 109 22.77 -0.18 9.55
N PHE A 110 21.83 0.45 8.83
CA PHE A 110 21.54 0.14 7.44
C PHE A 110 22.74 0.46 6.55
N ASP A 111 23.33 1.65 6.68
CA ASP A 111 24.50 2.09 5.92
C ASP A 111 25.73 1.23 6.24
N MET A 112 25.92 0.87 7.51
CA MET A 112 26.96 -0.08 7.90
C MET A 112 26.78 -1.46 7.23
N SER A 113 25.54 -1.91 7.08
CA SER A 113 25.23 -3.18 6.43
C SER A 113 25.52 -3.12 4.93
N LEU A 114 25.17 -2.02 4.26
CA LEU A 114 25.53 -1.78 2.87
C LEU A 114 27.05 -1.73 2.66
N ASN A 115 27.75 -0.93 3.47
CA ASN A 115 29.20 -0.73 3.36
C ASN A 115 29.99 -2.02 3.65
N SER A 116 29.44 -2.93 4.45
CA SER A 116 30.03 -4.24 4.73
C SER A 116 29.61 -5.34 3.75
N GLY A 117 28.76 -5.03 2.76
CA GLY A 117 28.22 -6.02 1.82
C GLY A 117 27.22 -6.99 2.44
N TRP A 118 26.72 -6.73 3.66
CA TRP A 118 25.72 -7.54 4.34
C TRP A 118 24.31 -7.22 3.85
N ILE A 119 24.05 -7.57 2.60
CA ILE A 119 22.79 -7.30 1.91
C ILE A 119 21.93 -8.57 1.99
N THR A 120 20.90 -8.52 2.85
CA THR A 120 19.97 -9.63 3.07
C THR A 120 18.52 -9.18 2.81
N PRO A 121 17.56 -10.11 2.66
CA PRO A 121 16.15 -9.75 2.63
C PRO A 121 15.70 -8.92 3.84
N GLY A 122 16.30 -9.12 5.02
CA GLY A 122 16.03 -8.30 6.21
C GLY A 122 16.40 -6.83 6.03
N LEU A 123 17.39 -6.52 5.20
CA LEU A 123 17.75 -5.14 4.87
C LEU A 123 16.68 -4.48 3.98
N ALA A 124 16.10 -5.22 3.02
CA ALA A 124 14.98 -4.74 2.21
C ALA A 124 13.69 -4.57 3.04
N GLN A 125 13.43 -5.47 4.00
CA GLN A 125 12.35 -5.31 4.97
C GLN A 125 12.53 -4.04 5.83
N ALA A 126 13.77 -3.76 6.26
CA ALA A 126 14.11 -2.54 6.98
C ALA A 126 13.84 -1.29 6.12
N ALA A 127 14.26 -1.30 4.84
CA ALA A 127 13.99 -0.20 3.92
C ALA A 127 12.49 0.08 3.77
N LEU A 128 11.65 -0.94 3.61
CA LEU A 128 10.20 -0.74 3.52
C LEU A 128 9.62 -0.13 4.80
N LEU A 129 10.05 -0.57 5.98
CA LEU A 129 9.60 0.02 7.24
C LEU A 129 10.09 1.47 7.40
N MET A 130 11.29 1.79 6.93
CA MET A 130 11.78 3.16 6.87
C MET A 130 10.94 4.00 5.89
N VAL A 131 10.53 3.48 4.74
CA VAL A 131 9.59 4.17 3.85
C VAL A 131 8.29 4.49 4.59
N LEU A 132 7.70 3.52 5.30
CA LEU A 132 6.47 3.72 6.07
C LEU A 132 6.65 4.78 7.18
N PHE A 133 7.84 4.87 7.77
CA PHE A 133 8.19 5.95 8.68
C PHE A 133 8.25 7.31 7.95
N GLU A 134 8.97 7.39 6.83
CA GLU A 134 9.17 8.65 6.09
C GLU A 134 7.86 9.21 5.52
N ILE A 135 6.88 8.37 5.14
CA ILE A 135 5.55 8.83 4.70
C ILE A 135 4.61 9.20 5.87
N SER A 136 5.06 9.05 7.12
CA SER A 136 4.29 9.42 8.30
C SER A 136 4.47 10.90 8.64
N CYS A 137 3.48 11.52 9.29
CA CYS A 137 3.55 12.93 9.71
C CYS A 137 4.48 13.14 10.92
N HIS A 138 5.80 13.05 10.71
CA HIS A 138 6.82 13.36 11.73
C HIS A 138 7.35 14.81 11.61
N PRO A 139 8.00 15.36 12.66
CA PRO A 139 8.42 16.77 12.70
C PRO A 139 9.38 17.18 11.58
N THR A 140 10.28 16.26 11.18
CA THR A 140 11.30 16.48 10.15
C THR A 140 10.91 15.89 8.79
N HIS A 141 9.60 15.69 8.54
CA HIS A 141 9.12 15.12 7.29
C HIS A 141 9.57 15.97 6.10
N SER A 142 10.10 15.31 5.07
CA SER A 142 10.49 15.96 3.82
C SER A 142 10.29 15.02 2.64
N GLU A 143 9.87 15.57 1.51
CA GLU A 143 9.70 14.79 0.28
C GLU A 143 11.02 14.17 -0.21
N SER A 144 12.15 14.88 -0.05
CA SER A 144 13.47 14.37 -0.45
C SER A 144 13.83 13.07 0.28
N ARG A 145 13.54 12.99 1.59
CA ARG A 145 13.73 11.77 2.38
C ARG A 145 12.82 10.63 1.89
N VAL A 146 11.54 10.90 1.66
CA VAL A 146 10.61 9.90 1.11
C VAL A 146 11.12 9.33 -0.21
N ARG A 147 11.49 10.20 -1.16
CA ARG A 147 12.02 9.81 -2.48
C ARG A 147 13.32 9.02 -2.37
N SER A 148 14.25 9.48 -1.54
CA SER A 148 15.52 8.79 -1.32
C SER A 148 15.32 7.38 -0.77
N THR A 149 14.49 7.23 0.27
CA THR A 149 14.23 5.93 0.89
C THR A 149 13.46 4.99 -0.04
N LEU A 150 12.56 5.51 -0.87
CA LEU A 150 11.88 4.72 -1.92
C LEU A 150 12.85 4.23 -3.00
N SER A 151 13.76 5.09 -3.46
CA SER A 151 14.81 4.72 -4.43
C SER A 151 15.68 3.58 -3.91
N LEU A 152 16.01 3.66 -2.63
CA LEU A 152 16.83 2.69 -1.93
C LEU A 152 16.11 1.34 -1.78
N LEU A 153 14.82 1.36 -1.45
CA LEU A 153 13.98 0.15 -1.43
C LEU A 153 13.91 -0.51 -2.81
N ASP A 154 13.63 0.27 -3.86
CA ASP A 154 13.58 -0.19 -5.25
C ASP A 154 14.90 -0.86 -5.64
N SER A 155 16.03 -0.18 -5.39
CA SER A 155 17.38 -0.69 -5.66
C SER A 155 17.69 -1.98 -4.91
N LEU A 156 17.28 -2.10 -3.64
CA LEU A 156 17.50 -3.32 -2.85
C LEU A 156 16.67 -4.50 -3.33
N ILE A 157 15.41 -4.27 -3.71
CA ILE A 157 14.54 -5.32 -4.27
C ILE A 157 15.17 -5.88 -5.55
N LEU A 158 15.72 -5.02 -6.40
CA LEU A 158 16.43 -5.42 -7.61
C LEU A 158 17.74 -6.13 -7.31
N ALA A 159 18.59 -5.57 -6.44
CA ALA A 159 19.90 -6.13 -6.10
C ALA A 159 19.80 -7.53 -5.48
N LEU A 160 18.74 -7.79 -4.73
CA LEU A 160 18.44 -9.10 -4.14
C LEU A 160 17.72 -10.06 -5.09
N GLY A 161 17.36 -9.62 -6.31
CA GLY A 161 16.63 -10.43 -7.29
C GLY A 161 15.22 -10.83 -6.83
N LEU A 162 14.59 -10.08 -5.92
CA LEU A 162 13.32 -10.48 -5.32
C LEU A 162 12.16 -10.45 -6.32
N ILE A 163 12.26 -9.64 -7.38
CA ILE A 163 11.30 -9.65 -8.49
C ILE A 163 11.41 -10.89 -9.39
N ASP A 164 12.48 -11.67 -9.29
CA ASP A 164 12.71 -12.89 -10.06
C ASP A 164 12.56 -14.17 -9.22
N LEU A 165 11.99 -14.04 -8.02
CA LEU A 165 11.91 -15.09 -6.99
C LEU A 165 11.33 -16.42 -7.48
N ASP A 166 10.36 -16.36 -8.39
CA ASP A 166 9.60 -17.52 -8.87
C ASP A 166 9.78 -17.75 -10.37
N LYS A 167 10.88 -17.26 -10.96
CA LYS A 167 11.15 -17.37 -12.42
C LYS A 167 11.11 -18.80 -12.98
N GLU A 168 11.30 -19.80 -12.12
CA GLU A 168 11.33 -21.23 -12.46
C GLU A 168 10.00 -21.95 -12.14
N GLU A 169 9.03 -21.27 -11.52
CA GLU A 169 7.74 -21.87 -11.18
C GLU A 169 6.81 -21.89 -12.41
N TYR A 170 6.22 -23.04 -12.71
CA TYR A 170 5.38 -23.23 -13.91
C TYR A 170 4.11 -22.37 -13.92
N SER A 171 3.54 -22.09 -12.75
CA SER A 171 2.31 -21.29 -12.61
C SER A 171 2.54 -19.78 -12.70
N MET A 172 3.80 -19.33 -12.83
CA MET A 172 4.18 -17.92 -12.79
C MET A 172 3.58 -17.11 -13.96
N THR A 173 3.08 -15.92 -13.65
CA THR A 173 2.52 -15.00 -14.65
C THR A 173 3.60 -14.01 -15.10
N THR A 174 3.88 -13.97 -16.40
CA THR A 174 4.77 -12.97 -17.01
C THR A 174 3.96 -11.88 -17.69
N PHE A 175 4.52 -10.67 -17.74
CA PHE A 175 3.89 -9.51 -18.38
C PHE A 175 4.81 -8.97 -19.47
N SER A 176 4.25 -8.57 -20.61
CA SER A 176 5.02 -7.99 -21.71
C SER A 176 5.21 -6.48 -21.51
N PRO A 177 6.40 -5.91 -21.83
CA PRO A 177 6.64 -4.47 -21.75
C PRO A 177 5.71 -3.62 -22.64
N SER A 178 5.19 -4.21 -23.72
CA SER A 178 4.37 -3.52 -24.73
C SER A 178 2.87 -3.83 -24.58
N SER A 179 2.47 -4.55 -23.53
CA SER A 179 1.07 -4.84 -23.27
C SER A 179 0.68 -4.39 -21.87
N VAL A 180 -0.62 -4.22 -21.67
CA VAL A 180 -1.16 -4.12 -20.32
C VAL A 180 -0.83 -5.40 -19.52
N PRO A 181 -0.69 -5.30 -18.19
CA PRO A 181 -0.52 -6.46 -17.32
C PRO A 181 -1.82 -7.28 -17.24
N SER A 182 -2.14 -7.98 -18.32
CA SER A 182 -3.24 -8.92 -18.41
C SER A 182 -2.70 -10.35 -18.44
N ARG A 183 -3.50 -11.31 -17.94
CA ARG A 183 -3.17 -12.73 -18.13
C ARG A 183 -3.37 -13.07 -19.61
N PRO A 184 -2.45 -13.84 -20.25
CA PRO A 184 -2.73 -14.40 -21.56
C PRO A 184 -4.04 -15.20 -21.51
N ALA A 185 -4.99 -14.86 -22.39
CA ALA A 185 -6.17 -15.68 -22.59
C ALA A 185 -5.70 -17.01 -23.18
N LEU A 186 -5.71 -18.08 -22.38
CA LEU A 186 -5.64 -19.42 -22.97
C LEU A 186 -6.86 -19.56 -23.89
N PHE A 187 -6.71 -20.20 -25.06
CA PHE A 187 -7.74 -20.36 -26.10
C PHE A 187 -9.12 -20.86 -25.58
N SER A 188 -9.19 -21.36 -24.35
CA SER A 188 -10.41 -21.77 -23.67
C SER A 188 -11.23 -20.63 -23.02
N ASP A 189 -10.71 -19.39 -22.89
CA ASP A 189 -11.39 -18.27 -22.22
C ASP A 189 -12.65 -17.83 -22.99
N HIS A 190 -12.70 -17.88 -24.33
CA HIS A 190 -13.88 -17.39 -25.09
C HIS A 190 -15.10 -18.33 -25.06
N LEU A 191 -14.89 -19.64 -24.89
CA LEU A 191 -15.96 -20.63 -24.74
C LEU A 191 -16.24 -20.98 -23.27
N GLY A 192 -15.29 -20.68 -22.36
CA GLY A 192 -15.37 -20.96 -20.94
C GLY A 192 -15.83 -19.79 -20.07
N GLN A 193 -15.66 -18.52 -20.46
CA GLN A 193 -15.97 -17.39 -19.57
C GLN A 193 -17.44 -17.36 -19.15
N ALA A 194 -18.40 -17.62 -20.05
CA ALA A 194 -19.82 -17.67 -19.71
C ALA A 194 -20.18 -18.85 -18.78
N ALA A 195 -19.53 -19.99 -18.95
CA ALA A 195 -19.73 -21.17 -18.10
C ALA A 195 -19.03 -21.04 -16.73
N ILE A 196 -17.89 -20.33 -16.68
CA ILE A 196 -17.11 -20.03 -15.48
C ILE A 196 -17.79 -18.92 -14.67
N ASP A 197 -18.32 -17.88 -15.31
CA ASP A 197 -19.12 -16.82 -14.66
C ASP A 197 -20.40 -17.43 -14.03
N GLN A 198 -21.01 -18.44 -14.67
CA GLN A 198 -22.14 -19.21 -14.11
C GLN A 198 -21.73 -20.23 -13.02
N ALA A 199 -20.50 -20.73 -13.02
CA ALA A 199 -20.00 -21.66 -12.00
C ALA A 199 -19.46 -20.94 -10.75
N ALA A 200 -18.81 -19.79 -10.92
CA ALA A 200 -18.30 -18.93 -9.86
C ALA A 200 -19.44 -18.32 -9.03
N THR A 201 -20.53 -17.90 -9.69
CA THR A 201 -21.76 -17.42 -9.03
C THR A 201 -22.46 -18.50 -8.19
N LYS A 202 -22.26 -19.80 -8.48
CA LYS A 202 -22.87 -20.91 -7.73
C LYS A 202 -22.04 -21.44 -6.56
N ARG A 203 -20.72 -21.25 -6.53
CA ARG A 203 -19.83 -21.82 -5.49
C ARG A 203 -19.30 -20.82 -4.45
N GLY A 204 -19.48 -19.52 -4.66
CA GLY A 204 -18.87 -18.50 -3.81
C GLY A 204 -17.33 -18.50 -3.93
N CYS A 205 -16.67 -17.48 -3.36
CA CYS A 205 -15.20 -17.39 -3.42
C CYS A 205 -14.52 -18.10 -2.24
N SER A 206 -13.34 -18.68 -2.47
CA SER A 206 -12.57 -19.40 -1.44
C SER A 206 -11.62 -18.53 -0.61
N CYS A 207 -11.61 -17.20 -0.81
CA CYS A 207 -10.67 -16.29 -0.15
C CYS A 207 -10.72 -16.37 1.39
N THR A 208 -11.89 -16.61 1.97
CA THR A 208 -12.06 -16.74 3.42
C THR A 208 -11.40 -18.00 3.99
N HIS A 209 -11.18 -19.05 3.20
CA HIS A 209 -10.44 -20.23 3.65
C HIS A 209 -8.94 -19.96 3.76
N PHE A 210 -8.41 -19.14 2.84
CA PHE A 210 -6.98 -18.85 2.75
C PHE A 210 -6.54 -17.59 3.50
N GLN A 211 -7.45 -16.91 4.21
CA GLN A 211 -7.09 -15.73 4.99
C GLN A 211 -6.29 -16.09 6.25
N LEU A 212 -5.55 -15.11 6.77
CA LEU A 212 -4.70 -15.27 7.94
C LEU A 212 -5.48 -15.68 9.20
N SER A 213 -6.67 -15.14 9.44
CA SER A 213 -7.48 -15.54 10.59
C SER A 213 -7.97 -16.99 10.55
N SER A 214 -8.13 -17.56 9.35
CA SER A 214 -8.55 -18.95 9.18
C SER A 214 -7.38 -19.91 9.33
N THR A 215 -6.22 -19.58 8.76
CA THR A 215 -5.01 -20.42 8.83
C THR A 215 -4.25 -20.28 10.15
N SER A 216 -4.36 -19.14 10.83
CA SER A 216 -3.70 -18.87 12.10
C SER A 216 -4.63 -18.04 13.01
N PRO A 217 -5.52 -18.68 13.79
CA PRO A 217 -6.48 -17.97 14.63
C PRO A 217 -5.85 -17.04 15.68
N SER A 218 -4.62 -17.32 16.12
CA SER A 218 -3.87 -16.46 17.04
C SER A 218 -3.57 -15.07 16.46
N SER A 219 -3.58 -14.92 15.13
CA SER A 219 -3.41 -13.65 14.42
C SER A 219 -4.43 -12.58 14.83
N GLN A 220 -5.63 -12.97 15.28
CA GLN A 220 -6.62 -12.01 15.79
C GLN A 220 -6.12 -11.25 17.02
N LYS A 221 -5.22 -11.85 17.82
CA LYS A 221 -4.63 -11.21 19.01
C LYS A 221 -3.29 -10.55 18.72
N THR A 222 -2.48 -11.15 17.85
CA THR A 222 -1.11 -10.67 17.57
C THR A 222 -1.07 -9.63 16.47
N SER A 223 -1.92 -9.76 15.45
CA SER A 223 -1.96 -8.92 14.25
C SER A 223 -3.39 -8.75 13.71
N PRO A 224 -4.31 -8.13 14.46
CA PRO A 224 -5.74 -8.04 14.12
C PRO A 224 -6.01 -7.34 12.80
N PHE A 225 -5.14 -6.43 12.36
CA PHE A 225 -5.29 -5.70 11.09
C PHE A 225 -4.84 -6.50 9.87
N TRP A 226 -4.23 -7.66 10.08
CA TRP A 226 -3.70 -8.51 9.00
C TRP A 226 -4.60 -9.72 8.76
N VAL A 227 -5.69 -9.87 9.52
CA VAL A 227 -6.53 -11.08 9.51
C VAL A 227 -7.08 -11.45 8.13
N ALA A 228 -7.29 -10.48 7.24
CA ALA A 228 -7.74 -10.72 5.87
C ALA A 228 -6.59 -10.75 4.86
N SER A 229 -5.31 -10.71 5.27
CA SER A 229 -4.19 -10.98 4.37
C SER A 229 -4.14 -12.47 4.02
N PRO A 230 -3.39 -12.87 2.99
CA PRO A 230 -3.12 -14.28 2.75
C PRO A 230 -2.54 -14.95 4.01
N GLY A 231 -2.99 -16.17 4.28
CA GLY A 231 -2.56 -17.00 5.40
C GLY A 231 -1.19 -17.60 5.22
N TRP A 232 -0.72 -18.34 6.23
CA TRP A 232 0.51 -19.12 6.14
C TRP A 232 0.14 -20.60 6.09
N SER A 233 0.71 -21.38 5.17
CA SER A 233 0.43 -22.82 5.12
C SER A 233 1.18 -23.56 6.22
N GLU A 234 0.49 -24.45 6.94
CA GLU A 234 1.12 -25.36 7.90
C GLU A 234 2.08 -26.35 7.25
N LYS A 235 1.96 -26.56 5.92
CA LYS A 235 2.82 -27.46 5.14
C LYS A 235 4.16 -26.83 4.77
N TRP A 236 4.32 -25.52 4.95
CA TRP A 236 5.54 -24.82 4.57
C TRP A 236 6.62 -25.00 5.64
N ASN A 237 7.84 -25.33 5.19
CA ASN A 237 9.01 -25.27 6.05
C ASN A 237 9.48 -23.81 6.24
N VAL A 238 10.52 -23.63 7.05
CA VAL A 238 11.08 -22.29 7.33
C VAL A 238 11.54 -21.60 6.04
N VAL A 239 12.16 -22.35 5.11
CA VAL A 239 12.67 -21.79 3.85
C VAL A 239 11.53 -21.25 2.98
N GLU A 240 10.47 -22.03 2.77
CA GLU A 240 9.31 -21.57 2.00
C GLU A 240 8.56 -20.43 2.71
N THR A 241 8.49 -20.47 4.04
CA THR A 241 7.92 -19.35 4.82
C THR A 241 8.72 -18.06 4.59
N ARG A 242 10.07 -18.12 4.64
CA ARG A 242 10.95 -16.97 4.33
C ARG A 242 10.81 -16.52 2.87
N ARG A 243 10.65 -17.46 1.93
CA ARG A 243 10.41 -17.15 0.52
C ARG A 243 9.10 -16.39 0.34
N GLU A 244 8.04 -16.81 1.03
CA GLU A 244 6.76 -16.12 1.06
C GLU A 244 6.85 -14.73 1.72
N GLU A 245 7.63 -14.56 2.80
CA GLU A 245 7.90 -13.22 3.35
C GLU A 245 8.50 -12.27 2.29
N GLN A 246 9.39 -12.78 1.44
CA GLN A 246 10.00 -11.99 0.37
C GLN A 246 9.01 -11.66 -0.76
N ARG A 247 8.13 -12.60 -1.16
CA ARG A 247 7.05 -12.31 -2.12
C ARG A 247 6.15 -11.18 -1.60
N ARG A 248 5.72 -11.29 -0.35
CA ARG A 248 4.87 -10.27 0.29
C ARG A 248 5.59 -8.94 0.46
N LEU A 249 6.90 -8.94 0.70
CA LEU A 249 7.71 -7.72 0.74
C LEU A 249 7.66 -6.98 -0.60
N VAL A 250 7.86 -7.70 -1.71
CA VAL A 250 7.78 -7.15 -3.07
C VAL A 250 6.39 -6.56 -3.33
N TRP A 251 5.32 -7.28 -2.99
CA TRP A 251 3.95 -6.79 -3.18
C TRP A 251 3.62 -5.59 -2.28
N SER A 252 4.08 -5.59 -1.02
CA SER A 252 3.92 -4.46 -0.12
C SER A 252 4.68 -3.23 -0.60
N ALA A 253 5.87 -3.41 -1.16
CA ALA A 253 6.65 -2.33 -1.78
C ALA A 253 5.92 -1.74 -3.00
N LEU A 254 5.37 -2.58 -3.89
CA LEU A 254 4.55 -2.12 -5.01
C LEU A 254 3.34 -1.29 -4.54
N THR A 255 2.61 -1.76 -3.52
CA THR A 255 1.48 -1.00 -2.96
C THR A 255 1.90 0.37 -2.44
N VAL A 256 3.00 0.45 -1.68
CA VAL A 256 3.47 1.73 -1.13
C VAL A 256 3.97 2.67 -2.23
N ILE A 257 4.69 2.15 -3.23
CA ILE A 257 5.13 2.95 -4.39
C ILE A 257 3.94 3.42 -5.22
N SER A 258 2.97 2.56 -5.49
CA SER A 258 1.73 2.91 -6.18
C SER A 258 1.01 4.08 -5.47
N GLY A 259 0.87 4.01 -4.14
CA GLY A 259 0.31 5.09 -3.34
C GLY A 259 1.12 6.40 -3.42
N HIS A 260 2.45 6.32 -3.40
CA HIS A 260 3.32 7.49 -3.55
C HIS A 260 3.19 8.13 -4.93
N LEU A 261 3.16 7.32 -6.00
CA LEU A 261 2.97 7.78 -7.36
C LEU A 261 1.58 8.40 -7.55
N SER A 262 0.55 7.82 -6.94
CA SER A 262 -0.81 8.36 -6.96
C SER A 262 -0.89 9.74 -6.31
N TYR A 263 -0.34 9.88 -5.10
CA TYR A 263 -0.26 11.17 -4.41
C TYR A 263 0.47 12.21 -5.27
N ASN A 264 1.64 11.87 -5.81
CA ASN A 264 2.41 12.82 -6.63
C ASN A 264 1.65 13.25 -7.90
N ASN A 265 0.95 12.31 -8.54
CA ASN A 265 0.14 12.59 -9.72
C ASN A 265 -1.05 13.53 -9.37
N SER A 266 -1.75 13.30 -8.26
CA SER A 266 -2.90 14.14 -7.86
C SER A 266 -2.48 15.57 -7.48
N VAL A 267 -1.28 15.73 -6.91
CA VAL A 267 -0.70 17.06 -6.64
C VAL A 267 0.15 17.62 -7.80
N ARG A 268 0.08 16.98 -8.99
CA ARG A 268 0.74 17.39 -10.24
C ARG A 268 2.25 17.61 -10.10
N ARG A 269 2.94 16.68 -9.45
CA ARG A 269 4.40 16.71 -9.29
C ARG A 269 5.08 15.71 -10.22
N ALA A 270 6.36 15.98 -10.49
CA ALA A 270 7.19 15.07 -11.25
C ALA A 270 7.35 13.73 -10.52
N SER A 271 6.82 12.67 -11.16
CA SER A 271 6.91 11.30 -10.67
C SER A 271 8.33 10.77 -10.81
N GLN A 272 8.81 10.13 -9.76
CA GLN A 272 10.03 9.35 -9.82
C GLN A 272 9.77 8.02 -10.56
N LYS A 273 10.76 7.57 -11.34
CA LYS A 273 10.70 6.27 -12.00
C LYS A 273 11.25 5.20 -11.04
N PHE A 274 10.53 4.09 -10.92
CA PHE A 274 10.91 2.92 -10.11
C PHE A 274 10.83 1.67 -10.99
N ASP A 275 11.74 0.73 -10.81
CA ASP A 275 11.72 -0.52 -11.56
C ASP A 275 10.66 -1.48 -11.03
N ILE A 276 10.33 -1.44 -9.74
CA ILE A 276 9.18 -2.20 -9.20
C ILE A 276 7.83 -1.64 -9.66
N ALA A 277 7.77 -0.45 -10.27
CA ALA A 277 6.55 0.08 -10.86
C ALA A 277 6.23 -0.50 -12.25
N LYS A 278 7.15 -1.30 -12.81
CA LYS A 278 7.07 -1.89 -14.16
C LYS A 278 6.66 -3.38 -14.08
N PRO A 279 5.43 -3.75 -14.45
CA PRO A 279 4.94 -5.12 -14.27
C PRO A 279 5.75 -6.19 -15.01
N TRP A 280 6.35 -5.87 -16.16
CA TRP A 280 7.17 -6.81 -16.93
C TRP A 280 8.48 -7.22 -16.24
N ASN A 281 8.86 -6.55 -15.15
CA ASN A 281 10.00 -6.96 -14.33
C ASN A 281 9.63 -8.10 -13.36
N PHE A 282 8.34 -8.37 -13.13
CA PHE A 282 7.91 -9.35 -12.14
C PHE A 282 7.88 -10.76 -12.72
N LYS A 283 8.62 -11.66 -12.07
CA LYS A 283 8.52 -13.12 -12.15
C LYS A 283 8.32 -13.69 -10.74
N VAL A 284 7.25 -13.20 -10.10
CA VAL A 284 6.84 -13.56 -8.72
C VAL A 284 5.39 -14.01 -8.76
N LEU A 285 5.05 -15.05 -8.00
CA LEU A 285 3.66 -15.51 -7.85
C LEU A 285 2.80 -14.39 -7.23
N LEU A 286 1.57 -14.21 -7.73
CA LEU A 286 0.65 -13.22 -7.15
C LEU A 286 0.28 -13.61 -5.70
N PRO A 287 -0.18 -12.65 -4.88
CA PRO A 287 -0.54 -12.95 -3.50
C PRO A 287 -1.52 -14.12 -3.37
N ALA A 288 -1.25 -14.96 -2.38
CA ALA A 288 -1.97 -16.19 -2.07
C ALA A 288 -1.85 -17.34 -3.08
N GLU A 289 -1.24 -17.17 -4.27
CA GLU A 289 -1.21 -18.24 -5.28
C GLU A 289 -0.62 -19.55 -4.75
N LYS A 290 0.47 -19.48 -3.99
CA LYS A 290 1.12 -20.66 -3.41
C LYS A 290 0.23 -21.43 -2.41
N LEU A 291 -0.78 -20.78 -1.82
CA LEU A 291 -1.71 -21.42 -0.88
C LEU A 291 -2.70 -22.37 -1.56
N TYR A 292 -2.97 -22.18 -2.86
CA TYR A 292 -3.88 -23.02 -3.64
C TYR A 292 -3.25 -24.36 -4.05
N GLY A 293 -1.94 -24.55 -3.82
CA GLY A 293 -1.25 -25.81 -4.11
C GLY A 293 -0.82 -25.95 -5.58
N PRO A 294 -0.39 -27.16 -6.01
CA PRO A 294 0.03 -27.39 -7.38
C PRO A 294 -1.14 -27.16 -8.35
N PRO A 295 -0.88 -26.58 -9.54
CA PRO A 295 -1.93 -26.17 -10.46
C PRO A 295 -2.68 -27.40 -11.00
N GLN A 296 -3.84 -27.68 -10.44
CA GLN A 296 -4.93 -28.31 -11.19
C GLN A 296 -5.62 -27.20 -11.97
N MET A 297 -6.06 -27.44 -13.22
CA MET A 297 -6.56 -26.37 -14.12
C MET A 297 -7.63 -25.45 -13.49
N GLN A 298 -8.45 -25.95 -12.56
CA GLN A 298 -9.46 -25.14 -11.84
C GLN A 298 -8.89 -24.32 -10.67
N ASP A 299 -7.84 -24.81 -9.99
CA ASP A 299 -7.25 -24.16 -8.82
C ASP A 299 -6.31 -22.99 -9.22
N ASP A 300 -5.61 -23.11 -10.36
CA ASP A 300 -4.77 -22.01 -10.89
C ASP A 300 -5.60 -20.79 -11.27
N PHE A 301 -6.83 -21.01 -11.76
CA PHE A 301 -7.77 -19.93 -12.02
C PHE A 301 -8.20 -19.25 -10.72
N ALA A 302 -8.66 -20.02 -9.73
CA ALA A 302 -9.11 -19.48 -8.45
C ALA A 302 -8.02 -18.68 -7.71
N ALA A 303 -6.77 -19.13 -7.80
CA ALA A 303 -5.60 -18.48 -7.21
C ALA A 303 -5.35 -17.06 -7.77
N LYS A 304 -5.27 -16.96 -9.11
CA LYS A 304 -5.02 -15.71 -9.86
C LYS A 304 -6.20 -14.73 -9.86
N HIS A 305 -7.37 -15.23 -9.49
CA HIS A 305 -8.62 -14.47 -9.38
C HIS A 305 -8.98 -14.23 -7.91
N SER A 306 -8.08 -14.51 -6.96
CA SER A 306 -8.30 -14.14 -5.56
C SER A 306 -8.35 -12.62 -5.41
N ILE A 307 -9.02 -12.13 -4.36
CA ILE A 307 -9.14 -10.69 -4.09
C ILE A 307 -7.75 -10.01 -3.94
N TRP A 308 -6.77 -10.73 -3.39
CA TRP A 308 -5.40 -10.21 -3.23
C TRP A 308 -4.63 -10.13 -4.55
N ALA A 309 -4.77 -11.15 -5.39
CA ALA A 309 -4.19 -11.16 -6.74
C ALA A 309 -4.80 -10.03 -7.59
N LEU A 310 -6.12 -9.84 -7.50
CA LEU A 310 -6.82 -8.76 -8.19
C LEU A 310 -6.40 -7.37 -7.73
N HIS A 311 -6.30 -7.16 -6.41
CA HIS A 311 -5.82 -5.91 -5.84
C HIS A 311 -4.40 -5.56 -6.33
N THR A 312 -3.51 -6.55 -6.37
CA THR A 312 -2.14 -6.36 -6.87
C THR A 312 -2.11 -6.02 -8.36
N ARG A 313 -2.96 -6.67 -9.16
CA ARG A 313 -3.09 -6.37 -10.59
C ARG A 313 -3.64 -4.97 -10.84
N CYS A 314 -4.53 -4.45 -9.98
CA CYS A 314 -4.93 -3.05 -10.04
C CYS A 314 -3.74 -2.11 -9.87
N HIS A 315 -2.88 -2.34 -8.87
CA HIS A 315 -1.68 -1.53 -8.68
C HIS A 315 -0.73 -1.61 -9.88
N MET A 316 -0.46 -2.81 -10.40
CA MET A 316 0.38 -2.98 -11.60
C MET A 316 -0.19 -2.22 -12.80
N LEU A 317 -1.49 -2.37 -13.06
CA LEU A 317 -2.15 -1.71 -14.18
C LEU A 317 -2.11 -0.19 -14.02
N TYR A 318 -2.32 0.31 -12.80
CA TYR A 318 -2.22 1.73 -12.48
C TYR A 318 -0.82 2.30 -12.69
N THR A 319 0.22 1.65 -12.15
CA THR A 319 1.60 2.12 -12.30
C THR A 319 2.08 2.05 -13.75
N SER A 320 1.62 1.07 -14.53
CA SER A 320 1.86 1.06 -15.98
C SER A 320 1.18 2.22 -16.70
N CYS A 321 -0.07 2.54 -16.35
CA CYS A 321 -0.77 3.68 -16.95
C CYS A 321 -0.02 4.99 -16.68
N LEU A 322 0.43 5.21 -15.44
CA LEU A 322 1.24 6.38 -15.10
C LEU A 322 2.57 6.41 -15.87
N SER A 323 3.24 5.25 -15.96
CA SER A 323 4.51 5.14 -16.68
C SER A 323 4.35 5.50 -18.15
N VAL A 324 3.36 4.92 -18.83
CA VAL A 324 3.06 5.20 -20.25
C VAL A 324 2.60 6.64 -20.47
N HIS A 325 1.80 7.20 -19.54
CA HIS A 325 1.32 8.57 -19.62
C HIS A 325 2.47 9.59 -19.54
N HIS A 326 3.44 9.37 -18.65
CA HIS A 326 4.58 10.27 -18.45
C HIS A 326 5.79 9.97 -19.35
N ASP A 327 5.76 8.90 -20.15
CA ASP A 327 6.86 8.59 -21.06
C ASP A 327 6.70 9.35 -22.39
N GLU A 328 7.58 10.32 -22.60
CA GLU A 328 7.61 11.14 -23.82
C GLU A 328 8.17 10.36 -25.03
N SER A 329 8.83 9.22 -24.82
CA SER A 329 9.40 8.41 -25.90
C SER A 329 8.36 7.53 -26.61
N ILE A 330 7.21 7.28 -25.97
CA ILE A 330 6.14 6.45 -26.53
C ILE A 330 5.28 7.31 -27.46
N SER A 331 5.00 6.82 -28.66
CA SER A 331 4.16 7.52 -29.62
C SER A 331 2.74 7.72 -29.08
N GLU A 332 2.08 8.81 -29.46
CA GLU A 332 0.69 9.05 -29.05
C GLU A 332 -0.27 7.94 -29.53
N TYR A 333 0.04 7.30 -30.66
CA TYR A 333 -0.71 6.15 -31.16
C TYR A 333 -0.60 4.94 -30.21
N ASP A 334 0.63 4.60 -29.81
CA ASP A 334 0.88 3.48 -28.90
C ASP A 334 0.32 3.75 -27.50
N LYS A 335 0.42 4.98 -27.01
CA LYS A 335 -0.27 5.42 -25.77
C LYS A 335 -1.78 5.20 -25.87
N GLY A 336 -2.36 5.51 -27.03
CA GLY A 336 -3.79 5.30 -27.28
C GLY A 336 -4.19 3.83 -27.27
N GLN A 337 -3.43 2.97 -27.96
CA GLN A 337 -3.65 1.52 -27.96
C GLN A 337 -3.52 0.93 -26.55
N PHE A 338 -2.46 1.31 -25.82
CA PHE A 338 -2.25 0.87 -24.44
C PHE A 338 -3.42 1.28 -23.55
N ALA A 339 -3.88 2.53 -23.67
CA ALA A 339 -4.97 3.04 -22.84
C ALA A 339 -6.31 2.33 -23.10
N VAL A 340 -6.63 1.93 -24.34
CA VAL A 340 -7.81 1.09 -24.62
C VAL A 340 -7.70 -0.26 -23.93
N GLN A 341 -6.56 -0.91 -24.07
CA GLN A 341 -6.33 -2.21 -23.41
C GLN A 341 -6.43 -2.06 -21.89
N ALA A 342 -5.93 -0.96 -21.33
CA ALA A 342 -5.94 -0.72 -19.89
C ALA A 342 -7.37 -0.49 -19.39
N TRP A 343 -8.19 0.20 -20.18
CA TRP A 343 -9.62 0.34 -19.91
C TRP A 343 -10.32 -1.01 -19.86
N LEU A 344 -10.18 -1.83 -20.90
CA LEU A 344 -10.83 -3.15 -20.98
C LEU A 344 -10.38 -4.08 -19.85
N GLU A 345 -9.09 -4.05 -19.50
CA GLU A 345 -8.56 -4.85 -18.40
C GLU A 345 -9.10 -4.36 -17.04
N SER A 346 -9.25 -3.05 -16.84
CA SER A 346 -9.87 -2.51 -15.63
C SER A 346 -11.32 -2.98 -15.46
N GLU A 347 -12.09 -3.08 -16.55
CA GLU A 347 -13.46 -3.62 -16.54
C GLU A 347 -13.49 -5.13 -16.28
N ARG A 348 -12.49 -5.88 -16.79
CA ARG A 348 -12.35 -7.30 -16.47
C ARG A 348 -12.08 -7.50 -14.99
N ILE A 349 -11.16 -6.73 -14.41
CA ILE A 349 -10.84 -6.79 -12.97
C ILE A 349 -12.06 -6.41 -12.13
N GLU A 350 -12.76 -5.33 -12.45
CA GLU A 350 -13.96 -4.91 -11.72
C GLU A 350 -15.07 -5.97 -11.79
N ARG A 351 -15.32 -6.57 -12.96
CA ARG A 351 -16.28 -7.69 -13.09
C ARG A 351 -15.89 -8.86 -12.19
N MET A 352 -14.62 -9.24 -12.20
CA MET A 352 -14.14 -10.32 -11.35
C MET A 352 -14.28 -9.99 -9.86
N LEU A 353 -13.91 -8.77 -9.43
CA LEU A 353 -14.11 -8.30 -8.05
C LEU A 353 -15.58 -8.42 -7.63
N ASN A 354 -16.53 -8.10 -8.52
CA ASN A 354 -17.96 -8.20 -8.28
C ASN A 354 -18.49 -9.65 -8.18
N THR A 355 -17.72 -10.65 -8.62
CA THR A 355 -18.06 -12.07 -8.41
C THR A 355 -17.70 -12.59 -7.02
N HIS A 356 -16.91 -11.85 -6.24
CA HIS A 356 -16.50 -12.29 -4.91
C HIS A 356 -17.62 -12.19 -3.88
N THR A 357 -17.77 -13.24 -3.08
CA THR A 357 -18.74 -13.34 -1.98
C THR A 357 -18.09 -13.27 -0.59
N CYS A 358 -16.83 -12.83 -0.50
CA CYS A 358 -16.09 -12.73 0.76
C CYS A 358 -16.56 -11.54 1.60
N ASP A 359 -17.72 -11.69 2.23
CA ASP A 359 -18.30 -10.84 3.29
C ASP A 359 -18.03 -9.32 3.11
N LEU A 360 -18.31 -8.84 1.89
CA LEU A 360 -18.08 -7.45 1.44
C LEU A 360 -19.12 -6.47 2.00
N GLU A 361 -20.23 -6.96 2.54
CA GLU A 361 -21.33 -6.14 3.07
C GLU A 361 -20.99 -5.52 4.43
N ARG A 362 -20.15 -6.20 5.23
CA ARG A 362 -19.71 -5.74 6.54
C ARG A 362 -18.44 -4.90 6.42
N PRO A 363 -18.17 -3.99 7.37
CA PRO A 363 -16.87 -3.32 7.47
C PRO A 363 -15.77 -4.33 7.81
N THR A 364 -15.32 -5.08 6.82
CA THR A 364 -14.26 -6.08 6.91
C THR A 364 -12.98 -5.57 6.24
N PRO A 365 -11.81 -6.13 6.55
CA PRO A 365 -10.60 -5.75 5.84
C PRO A 365 -10.63 -6.19 4.35
N PHE A 366 -11.41 -7.22 3.97
CA PHE A 366 -11.69 -7.55 2.56
C PHE A 366 -12.45 -6.44 1.84
N ARG A 367 -13.45 -5.85 2.50
CA ARG A 367 -14.15 -4.68 1.98
C ARG A 367 -13.19 -3.51 1.74
N THR A 368 -12.18 -3.33 2.61
CA THR A 368 -11.14 -2.32 2.40
C THR A 368 -10.30 -2.59 1.15
N LEU A 369 -9.87 -3.83 0.92
CA LEU A 369 -9.13 -4.20 -0.31
C LEU A 369 -9.98 -4.02 -1.57
N TYR A 370 -11.26 -4.39 -1.51
CA TYR A 370 -12.21 -4.12 -2.59
C TYR A 370 -12.29 -2.63 -2.89
N HIS A 371 -12.50 -1.79 -1.87
CA HIS A 371 -12.57 -0.34 -2.02
C HIS A 371 -11.31 0.27 -2.65
N LEU A 372 -10.13 -0.14 -2.19
CA LEU A 372 -8.87 0.33 -2.76
C LEU A 372 -8.73 -0.11 -4.22
N SER A 373 -9.09 -1.35 -4.53
CA SER A 373 -9.05 -1.87 -5.91
C SER A 373 -10.02 -1.12 -6.83
N THR A 374 -11.22 -0.77 -6.35
CA THR A 374 -12.19 0.04 -7.09
C THR A 374 -11.74 1.49 -7.27
N ALA A 375 -11.03 2.06 -6.30
CA ALA A 375 -10.41 3.37 -6.44
C ALA A 375 -9.30 3.34 -7.51
N ASP A 376 -8.45 2.31 -7.51
CA ASP A 376 -7.40 2.14 -8.51
C ASP A 376 -7.98 1.95 -9.92
N THR A 377 -9.05 1.16 -10.10
CA THR A 377 -9.68 1.00 -11.43
C THR A 377 -10.24 2.32 -11.96
N TYR A 378 -10.76 3.19 -11.08
CA TYR A 378 -11.15 4.54 -11.46
C TYR A 378 -9.95 5.40 -11.90
N HIS A 379 -8.83 5.34 -11.18
CA HIS A 379 -7.62 6.08 -11.56
C HIS A 379 -7.01 5.58 -12.86
N ILE A 380 -6.99 4.27 -13.08
CA ILE A 380 -6.57 3.64 -14.34
C ILE A 380 -7.38 4.22 -15.50
N ARG A 381 -8.71 4.25 -15.36
CA ARG A 381 -9.62 4.79 -16.39
C ARG A 381 -9.38 6.27 -16.65
N THR A 382 -9.20 7.06 -15.59
CA THR A 382 -8.89 8.49 -15.72
C THR A 382 -7.56 8.70 -16.46
N CYS A 383 -6.53 7.92 -16.13
CA CYS A 383 -5.23 7.96 -16.80
C CYS A 383 -5.35 7.51 -18.27
N ALA A 384 -6.08 6.43 -18.53
CA ALA A 384 -6.35 5.90 -19.86
C ALA A 384 -7.11 6.92 -20.72
N SER A 385 -8.15 7.56 -20.20
CA SER A 385 -8.90 8.61 -20.92
C SER A 385 -8.02 9.80 -21.30
N ARG A 386 -7.08 10.22 -20.43
CA ARG A 386 -6.13 11.29 -20.75
C ARG A 386 -5.16 10.91 -21.87
N SER A 387 -4.74 9.64 -21.93
CA SER A 387 -3.77 9.15 -22.93
C SER A 387 -4.39 8.65 -24.25
N ALA A 388 -5.61 8.11 -24.25
CA ALA A 388 -6.30 7.58 -25.44
C ALA A 388 -7.08 8.61 -26.25
N PHE A 389 -7.28 9.80 -25.71
CA PHE A 389 -8.23 10.76 -26.27
C PHE A 389 -7.96 11.12 -27.73
N ARG A 390 -6.68 11.17 -28.15
CA ARG A 390 -6.33 11.57 -29.51
C ARG A 390 -6.76 10.57 -30.59
N TRP A 391 -7.05 9.31 -30.24
CA TRP A 391 -7.16 8.21 -31.21
C TRP A 391 -8.45 7.37 -31.14
N VAL A 392 -9.15 7.28 -30.00
CA VAL A 392 -10.20 6.26 -29.83
C VAL A 392 -11.59 6.80 -29.43
N LEU A 393 -11.68 7.98 -28.81
CA LEU A 393 -12.95 8.45 -28.24
C LEU A 393 -13.89 9.18 -29.22
N LEU A 394 -13.53 9.28 -30.50
CA LEU A 394 -14.40 9.87 -31.53
C LEU A 394 -15.51 8.94 -32.04
N MET A 395 -15.49 7.63 -31.75
CA MET A 395 -16.43 6.70 -32.39
C MET A 395 -17.56 6.13 -31.50
N HIS A 396 -17.37 5.78 -30.22
CA HIS A 396 -18.40 4.95 -29.53
C HIS A 396 -18.81 5.28 -28.08
N TYR A 397 -18.18 6.22 -27.35
CA TYR A 397 -18.47 6.38 -25.90
C TYR A 397 -18.47 7.82 -25.38
N CYS A 398 -18.87 8.79 -26.20
CA CYS A 398 -19.16 10.13 -25.68
C CYS A 398 -20.38 10.05 -24.75
N SER A 399 -20.16 10.18 -23.44
CA SER A 399 -21.23 10.58 -22.51
C SER A 399 -21.83 11.90 -23.02
N SER A 400 -23.12 12.08 -22.77
CA SER A 400 -23.96 13.19 -23.24
C SER A 400 -23.55 14.60 -22.77
N SER A 401 -22.41 14.75 -22.08
CA SER A 401 -21.94 16.00 -21.46
C SER A 401 -20.85 16.75 -22.24
N GLY A 402 -20.48 16.34 -23.45
CA GLY A 402 -19.70 17.18 -24.38
C GLY A 402 -18.21 17.38 -24.07
N ASP A 403 -17.70 17.04 -22.87
CA ASP A 403 -16.25 16.89 -22.61
C ASP A 403 -15.83 15.43 -22.84
N PRO A 404 -15.07 15.15 -23.90
CA PRO A 404 -14.70 13.78 -24.25
C PRO A 404 -13.49 13.25 -23.46
N HIS A 405 -12.88 14.04 -22.58
CA HIS A 405 -11.81 13.60 -21.67
C HIS A 405 -12.33 13.02 -20.34
N PHE A 406 -13.63 13.18 -20.08
CA PHE A 406 -14.23 12.92 -18.78
C PHE A 406 -15.43 11.98 -18.89
N ASN A 407 -15.28 10.74 -18.42
CA ASN A 407 -16.40 9.81 -18.32
C ASN A 407 -17.25 10.14 -17.08
N ARG A 408 -18.26 10.98 -17.28
CA ARG A 408 -19.16 11.46 -16.21
C ARG A 408 -19.82 10.30 -15.45
N ASP A 409 -20.29 9.27 -16.14
CA ASP A 409 -21.01 8.15 -15.51
C ASP A 409 -20.10 7.37 -14.55
N LYS A 410 -18.85 7.11 -14.96
CA LYS A 410 -17.85 6.44 -14.12
C LYS A 410 -17.35 7.34 -12.98
N ALA A 411 -17.19 8.64 -13.23
CA ALA A 411 -16.87 9.59 -12.16
C ALA A 411 -18.00 9.65 -11.13
N MET A 412 -19.25 9.66 -11.57
CA MET A 412 -20.42 9.65 -10.70
C MET A 412 -20.54 8.34 -9.90
N LEU A 413 -20.28 7.19 -10.54
CA LEU A 413 -20.21 5.89 -9.87
C LEU A 413 -19.13 5.88 -8.79
N TRP A 414 -17.92 6.35 -9.11
CA TRP A 414 -16.83 6.40 -8.15
C TRP A 414 -17.11 7.38 -7.00
N LEU A 415 -17.66 8.57 -7.28
CA LEU A 415 -18.05 9.54 -6.24
C LEU A 415 -19.15 8.95 -5.32
N ASN A 416 -20.12 8.23 -5.86
CA ASN A 416 -21.12 7.52 -5.05
C ASN A 416 -20.47 6.43 -4.19
N HIS A 417 -19.53 5.67 -4.75
CA HIS A 417 -18.78 4.68 -3.98
C HIS A 417 -17.95 5.33 -2.85
N GLN A 418 -17.29 6.46 -3.13
CA GLN A 418 -16.56 7.23 -2.14
C GLN A 418 -17.48 7.83 -1.08
N LYS A 419 -18.70 8.22 -1.45
CA LYS A 419 -19.73 8.64 -0.49
C LYS A 419 -20.10 7.51 0.46
N ASP A 420 -20.28 6.30 -0.04
CA ASP A 420 -20.53 5.14 0.82
C ASP A 420 -19.37 4.91 1.80
N ILE A 421 -18.12 5.05 1.34
CA ILE A 421 -16.92 4.97 2.19
C ILE A 421 -16.93 6.09 3.22
N VAL A 422 -17.09 7.35 2.83
CA VAL A 422 -17.10 8.49 3.75
C VAL A 422 -18.20 8.34 4.80
N GLN A 423 -19.39 7.86 4.41
CA GLN A 423 -20.53 7.71 5.31
C GLN A 423 -20.45 6.48 6.22
N HIS A 424 -19.86 5.38 5.77
CA HIS A 424 -19.82 4.13 6.53
C HIS A 424 -18.45 3.84 7.14
N PHE A 425 -17.37 4.05 6.39
CA PHE A 425 -16.01 3.74 6.81
C PHE A 425 -15.45 4.80 7.77
N ILE A 426 -15.69 6.10 7.55
CA ILE A 426 -15.11 7.12 8.44
C ILE A 426 -15.69 7.06 9.86
N PRO A 427 -17.02 6.95 10.05
CA PRO A 427 -17.59 6.76 11.39
C PRO A 427 -17.27 5.39 11.97
N ALA A 428 -17.01 4.38 11.12
CA ALA A 428 -16.64 3.05 11.57
C ALA A 428 -15.12 2.86 11.73
N LEU A 429 -14.24 3.80 11.35
CA LEU A 429 -12.79 3.70 11.57
C LEU A 429 -12.45 3.33 13.03
N PRO A 430 -13.18 3.80 14.05
CA PRO A 430 -13.04 3.33 15.44
C PRO A 430 -13.62 1.93 15.75
N ARG A 431 -14.52 1.38 14.92
CA ARG A 431 -15.26 0.11 15.12
C ARG A 431 -14.81 -1.05 14.22
N VAL A 432 -14.38 -0.78 12.98
CA VAL A 432 -13.92 -1.75 11.94
C VAL A 432 -12.71 -2.57 12.40
N THR A 433 -12.06 -2.15 13.47
CA THR A 433 -10.70 -2.55 13.83
C THR A 433 -10.61 -3.39 15.11
N GLY A 434 -11.74 -3.65 15.77
CA GLY A 434 -11.81 -4.51 16.97
C GLY A 434 -11.10 -3.97 18.22
N LEU A 435 -10.52 -2.77 18.17
CA LEU A 435 -9.94 -2.07 19.32
C LEU A 435 -10.87 -0.92 19.69
N LYS A 436 -11.50 -1.01 20.86
CA LYS A 436 -12.18 0.14 21.48
C LYS A 436 -11.11 1.14 21.91
N ASP A 437 -10.63 1.97 20.98
CA ASP A 437 -10.01 3.28 21.14
C ASP A 437 -9.58 3.83 19.75
N ASN A 438 -9.32 5.14 19.67
CA ASN A 438 -9.22 5.91 18.42
C ASN A 438 -8.09 5.46 17.47
N VAL A 439 -8.42 4.60 16.50
CA VAL A 439 -7.50 4.02 15.51
C VAL A 439 -6.68 5.06 14.75
N LEU A 440 -7.26 6.22 14.42
CA LEU A 440 -6.55 7.29 13.70
C LEU A 440 -5.37 7.84 14.50
N ALA A 441 -5.41 7.76 15.84
CA ALA A 441 -4.29 8.14 16.71
C ALA A 441 -3.04 7.26 16.53
N THR A 442 -3.13 6.17 15.76
CA THR A 442 -2.03 5.26 15.41
C THR A 442 -1.80 5.18 13.90
N ARG A 443 -2.28 6.16 13.12
CA ARG A 443 -2.20 6.18 11.64
C ARG A 443 -1.65 7.51 11.09
N PRO A 444 -0.41 7.90 11.43
CA PRO A 444 0.16 9.18 11.04
C PRO A 444 0.37 9.36 9.52
N TYR A 445 0.36 8.28 8.74
CA TYR A 445 0.54 8.31 7.29
C TYR A 445 -0.79 8.51 6.52
N PHE A 446 -1.95 8.38 7.15
CA PHE A 446 -3.26 8.59 6.49
C PHE A 446 -3.53 10.05 6.11
N THR A 447 -2.81 11.02 6.69
CA THR A 447 -2.93 12.43 6.33
C THR A 447 -2.71 12.66 4.83
N PHE A 448 -1.69 12.02 4.24
CA PHE A 448 -1.40 12.17 2.81
C PHE A 448 -2.40 11.44 1.93
N TRP A 449 -2.94 10.32 2.39
CA TRP A 449 -4.03 9.63 1.69
C TRP A 449 -5.28 10.52 1.62
N PHE A 450 -5.67 11.17 2.71
CA PHE A 450 -6.80 12.11 2.66
C PHE A 450 -6.51 13.34 1.79
N HIS A 451 -5.28 13.89 1.82
CA HIS A 451 -4.90 14.98 0.91
C HIS A 451 -5.01 14.56 -0.56
N ASP A 452 -4.62 13.33 -0.88
CA ASP A 452 -4.77 12.74 -2.22
C ASP A 452 -6.26 12.72 -2.64
N GLN A 453 -7.14 12.20 -1.77
CA GLN A 453 -8.58 12.16 -2.03
C GLN A 453 -9.18 13.56 -2.26
N LEU A 454 -8.83 14.54 -1.39
CA LEU A 454 -9.27 15.93 -1.55
C LEU A 454 -8.83 16.52 -2.91
N ALA A 455 -7.57 16.31 -3.29
CA ALA A 455 -7.04 16.80 -4.55
C ALA A 455 -7.79 16.20 -5.75
N GLN A 456 -8.08 14.90 -5.71
CA GLN A 456 -8.79 14.20 -6.78
C GLN A 456 -10.25 14.66 -6.91
N TYR A 457 -10.98 14.78 -5.80
CA TYR A 457 -12.37 15.27 -5.83
C TYR A 457 -12.46 16.69 -6.39
N LEU A 458 -11.53 17.57 -5.99
CA LEU A 458 -11.43 18.92 -6.55
C LEU A 458 -11.11 18.91 -8.04
N ASP A 459 -10.24 18.02 -8.49
CA ASP A 459 -9.90 17.89 -9.92
C ASP A 459 -11.07 17.34 -10.74
N ILE A 460 -11.93 16.50 -10.17
CA ILE A 460 -13.16 16.02 -10.81
C ILE A 460 -14.21 17.12 -10.91
N TRP A 461 -14.44 17.86 -9.81
CA TRP A 461 -15.36 19.00 -9.85
C TRP A 461 -14.90 20.07 -10.84
N ARG A 462 -13.58 20.30 -10.95
CA ARG A 462 -13.02 21.25 -11.93
C ARG A 462 -13.28 20.81 -13.38
N GLN A 463 -13.32 19.51 -13.66
CA GLN A 463 -13.64 18.98 -14.98
C GLN A 463 -15.15 19.09 -15.26
N ASP A 464 -16.00 18.85 -14.26
CA ASP A 464 -17.44 18.98 -14.38
C ASP A 464 -18.07 19.64 -13.14
N PRO A 465 -18.29 20.97 -13.18
CA PRO A 465 -18.81 21.73 -12.04
C PRO A 465 -20.22 21.33 -11.60
N THR A 466 -20.95 20.54 -12.39
CA THR A 466 -22.27 20.04 -12.02
C THR A 466 -22.20 18.88 -11.01
N LEU A 467 -21.04 18.24 -10.84
CA LEU A 467 -20.82 17.16 -9.88
C LEU A 467 -20.61 17.69 -8.45
N ARG A 468 -21.64 18.32 -7.89
CA ARG A 468 -21.60 18.90 -6.53
C ARG A 468 -21.26 17.90 -5.43
N ILE A 469 -21.58 16.62 -5.62
CA ILE A 469 -21.20 15.54 -4.71
C ILE A 469 -19.68 15.52 -4.41
N ALA A 470 -18.83 15.92 -5.36
CA ALA A 470 -17.39 15.95 -5.15
C ALA A 470 -16.98 16.99 -4.11
N LEU A 471 -17.64 18.15 -4.10
CA LEU A 471 -17.45 19.18 -3.07
C LEU A 471 -18.01 18.73 -1.71
N ASP A 472 -19.17 18.08 -1.69
CA ASP A 472 -19.75 17.53 -0.46
C ASP A 472 -18.82 16.50 0.20
N LEU A 473 -18.16 15.66 -0.60
CA LEU A 473 -17.16 14.71 -0.11
C LEU A 473 -15.91 15.42 0.42
N CYS A 474 -15.42 16.45 -0.27
CA CYS A 474 -14.31 17.26 0.22
C CYS A 474 -14.60 17.84 1.61
N VAL A 475 -15.77 18.45 1.80
CA VAL A 475 -16.18 19.05 3.08
C VAL A 475 -16.27 17.98 4.17
N GLN A 476 -16.82 16.79 3.88
CA GLN A 476 -16.89 15.68 4.83
C GLN A 476 -15.52 15.09 5.19
N LEU A 477 -14.51 15.23 4.33
CA LEU A 477 -13.15 14.77 4.59
C LEU A 477 -12.31 15.77 5.40
N LEU A 478 -12.70 17.04 5.55
CA LEU A 478 -11.92 18.00 6.33
C LEU A 478 -11.75 17.60 7.80
N PRO A 479 -12.81 17.23 8.56
CA PRO A 479 -12.67 16.91 9.97
C PRO A 479 -11.64 15.81 10.30
N PRO A 480 -11.61 14.63 9.63
CA PRO A 480 -10.58 13.63 9.92
C PRO A 480 -9.16 14.09 9.54
N VAL A 481 -9.00 14.95 8.54
CA VAL A 481 -7.70 15.52 8.15
C VAL A 481 -7.18 16.48 9.22
N GLU A 482 -8.02 17.42 9.65
CA GLU A 482 -7.70 18.37 10.71
C GLU A 482 -7.39 17.66 12.03
N TYR A 483 -8.16 16.62 12.34
CA TYR A 483 -7.94 15.76 13.50
C TYR A 483 -6.55 15.10 13.46
N LEU A 484 -6.16 14.49 12.33
CA LEU A 484 -4.84 13.88 12.17
C LEU A 484 -3.68 14.87 12.25
N MET A 485 -3.82 16.06 11.65
CA MET A 485 -2.79 17.11 11.72
C MET A 485 -2.67 17.77 13.10
N THR A 486 -3.72 17.65 13.91
CA THR A 486 -3.70 18.01 15.33
C THR A 486 -2.95 16.95 16.14
N LEU A 487 -3.25 15.67 15.92
CA LEU A 487 -2.58 14.57 16.61
C LEU A 487 -1.08 14.43 16.27
N PHE A 488 -0.72 14.74 15.04
CA PHE A 488 0.64 14.61 14.50
C PHE A 488 1.07 15.94 13.88
N PRO A 489 1.51 16.91 14.71
CA PRO A 489 1.90 18.22 14.23
C PRO A 489 3.16 18.12 13.34
N SER A 490 2.99 18.50 12.07
CA SER A 490 4.08 18.61 11.09
C SER A 490 3.81 19.76 10.13
N ASN A 491 4.84 20.55 9.81
CA ASN A 491 4.69 21.77 9.00
C ASN A 491 4.31 21.46 7.55
N TYR A 492 4.91 20.41 6.98
CA TYR A 492 4.73 20.05 5.58
C TYR A 492 3.26 19.69 5.22
N PRO A 493 2.57 18.76 5.93
CA PRO A 493 1.17 18.47 5.63
C PRO A 493 0.26 19.68 5.86
N ARG A 494 0.51 20.51 6.88
CA ARG A 494 -0.29 21.73 7.15
C ARG A 494 -0.21 22.74 6.01
N GLN A 495 0.99 22.99 5.47
CA GLN A 495 1.14 23.87 4.30
C GLN A 495 0.35 23.35 3.10
N ARG A 496 0.37 22.02 2.87
CA ARG A 496 -0.37 21.40 1.77
C ARG A 496 -1.88 21.45 1.97
N TYR A 497 -2.35 21.20 3.18
CA TYR A 497 -3.75 21.35 3.52
C TYR A 497 -4.24 22.77 3.26
N LYS A 498 -3.49 23.82 3.64
CA LYS A 498 -3.90 25.22 3.39
C LYS A 498 -4.19 25.48 1.91
N VAL A 499 -3.36 24.95 1.02
CA VAL A 499 -3.57 25.07 -0.44
C VAL A 499 -4.83 24.33 -0.88
N LEU A 500 -5.07 23.12 -0.39
CA LEU A 500 -6.26 22.34 -0.73
C LEU A 500 -7.55 22.95 -0.17
N HIS A 501 -7.49 23.45 1.07
CA HIS A 501 -8.60 24.13 1.74
C HIS A 501 -8.99 25.41 0.99
N GLN A 502 -8.02 26.24 0.59
CA GLN A 502 -8.30 27.43 -0.21
C GLN A 502 -8.95 27.07 -1.55
N ARG A 503 -8.41 26.06 -2.27
CA ARG A 503 -9.01 25.57 -3.52
C ARG A 503 -10.46 25.11 -3.34
N LEU A 504 -10.77 24.47 -2.20
CA LEU A 504 -12.12 24.04 -1.86
C LEU A 504 -13.03 25.22 -1.56
N VAL A 505 -12.56 26.21 -0.79
CA VAL A 505 -13.32 27.44 -0.51
C VAL A 505 -13.69 28.13 -1.83
N ASP A 506 -12.73 28.33 -2.73
CA ASP A 506 -12.96 28.96 -4.02
C ASP A 506 -13.98 28.17 -4.86
N ALA A 507 -13.86 26.84 -4.89
CA ALA A 507 -14.78 25.96 -5.58
C ALA A 507 -16.21 26.00 -5.00
N CYS A 508 -16.35 26.00 -3.68
CA CYS A 508 -17.65 26.13 -3.01
C CYS A 508 -18.33 27.47 -3.34
N ILE A 509 -17.58 28.58 -3.32
CA ILE A 509 -18.08 29.90 -3.68
C ILE A 509 -18.59 29.90 -5.13
N LEU A 510 -17.81 29.36 -6.07
CA LEU A 510 -18.20 29.25 -7.47
C LEU A 510 -19.43 28.35 -7.68
N ALA A 511 -19.59 27.30 -6.88
CA ALA A 511 -20.73 26.39 -6.94
C ALA A 511 -21.99 26.92 -6.24
N GLY A 512 -21.90 28.04 -5.51
CA GLY A 512 -22.97 28.57 -4.66
C GLY A 512 -23.24 27.70 -3.42
N ILE A 513 -22.24 26.96 -2.94
CA ILE A 513 -22.30 26.12 -1.74
C ILE A 513 -21.64 26.88 -0.58
N PRO A 514 -22.17 26.81 0.65
CA PRO A 514 -21.51 27.41 1.81
C PRO A 514 -20.06 26.92 1.93
N PRO A 515 -19.07 27.83 2.01
CA PRO A 515 -17.69 27.43 2.16
C PRO A 515 -17.46 26.72 3.51
N PRO A 516 -16.50 25.79 3.60
CA PRO A 516 -16.17 25.15 4.85
C PRO A 516 -15.62 26.17 5.86
N SER A 517 -15.77 25.86 7.15
CA SER A 517 -15.18 26.65 8.23
C SER A 517 -13.67 26.81 8.06
N PRO A 518 -13.09 27.90 8.61
CA PRO A 518 -11.65 28.04 8.68
C PRO A 518 -11.00 26.83 9.38
N PRO A 519 -9.76 26.48 9.04
CA PRO A 519 -9.06 25.36 9.65
C PRO A 519 -8.99 25.50 11.17
N SER A 520 -9.35 24.44 11.91
CA SER A 520 -9.49 24.45 13.38
C SER A 520 -8.20 24.69 14.19
N TYR A 521 -7.04 24.76 13.54
CA TYR A 521 -5.72 24.88 14.17
C TYR A 521 -4.96 26.17 13.78
N ILE A 522 -5.69 27.21 13.33
CA ILE A 522 -5.18 28.59 13.18
C ILE A 522 -5.09 29.26 14.54
#